data_AF-A0A842W4X0-F1
#
_entry.id   AF-A0A842W4X0-F1
#
_cell.length_a   1.000
_cell.length_b   1.000
_cell.length_c   1.000
_cell.angle_alpha   90.00
_cell.angle_beta   90.00
_cell.angle_gamma   90.00
#
_symmetry.space_group_name_H-M   'P 1'
#
loop_
_entity.id
_entity.type
_entity.pdbx_description
1 polymer ?
#
loop_
_entity_poly.entity_id
_entity_poly.type
_entity_poly.pdbx_seq_one_letter_code
_entity_poly.pdbx_strand_id
1 'polypeptide(L)'
;MNQKLEDLVKKYMMKKYLYKELDEAVRGNSGHKWNFDAIVRHNDERFGIFIKDWNRSIGVNQVRLIEKACIDMGFQGGVIVGNMFSSHAKNYGKAKGVQIVTRSELIMKSRFS
;
A
#
# COMPACT_ATOMS: atom_id res chain seq x y z
N MET A 1 2.80 24.31 1.47
CA MET A 1 2.34 23.41 2.54
C MET A 1 2.84 22.00 2.24
N ASN A 2 3.57 21.38 3.17
CA ASN A 2 4.04 20.00 3.01
C ASN A 2 2.89 19.05 3.37
N GLN A 3 2.10 18.61 2.38
CA GLN A 3 0.96 17.71 2.61
C GLN A 3 1.46 16.37 3.17
N LYS A 4 0.76 15.77 4.14
CA LYS A 4 1.16 14.44 4.67
C LYS A 4 0.99 13.37 3.58
N LEU A 5 1.81 12.32 3.61
CA LEU A 5 1.72 11.24 2.63
C LEU A 5 0.36 10.54 2.70
N GLU A 6 -0.18 10.38 3.91
CA GLU A 6 -1.50 9.81 4.16
C GLU A 6 -2.62 10.57 3.44
N ASP A 7 -2.66 11.90 3.58
CA ASP A 7 -3.66 12.74 2.92
C ASP A 7 -3.59 12.64 1.39
N LEU A 8 -2.37 12.55 0.84
CA LEU A 8 -2.15 12.36 -0.60
C LEU A 8 -2.69 11.01 -1.07
N VAL A 9 -2.41 9.95 -0.31
CA VAL A 9 -2.87 8.59 -0.64
C VAL A 9 -4.38 8.52 -0.57
N LYS A 10 -4.98 8.99 0.53
CA LYS A 10 -6.44 9.02 0.71
C LYS A 10 -7.12 9.73 -0.45
N LYS A 11 -6.68 10.97 -0.76
CA LYS A 11 -7.25 11.77 -1.85
C LYS A 11 -7.17 11.06 -3.20
N TYR A 12 -6.01 10.48 -3.53
CA TYR A 12 -5.82 9.78 -4.80
C TYR A 12 -6.65 8.49 -4.89
N MET A 13 -6.65 7.68 -3.82
CA MET A 13 -7.33 6.39 -3.81
C MET A 13 -8.85 6.55 -3.81
N MET A 14 -9.40 7.47 -3.01
CA MET A 14 -10.85 7.74 -2.96
C MET A 14 -11.41 8.22 -4.30
N LYS A 15 -10.61 8.89 -5.13
CA LYS A 15 -11.03 9.34 -6.46
C LYS A 15 -11.26 8.19 -7.44
N LYS A 16 -10.61 7.04 -7.22
CA LYS A 16 -10.55 5.93 -8.20
C LYS A 16 -11.14 4.62 -7.68
N TYR A 17 -11.18 4.42 -6.38
CA TYR A 17 -11.50 3.15 -5.76
C TYR A 17 -12.42 3.35 -4.55
N LEU A 18 -13.14 2.28 -4.17
CA LEU A 18 -13.84 2.24 -2.90
C LEU A 18 -12.79 2.09 -1.79
N TYR A 19 -12.48 3.19 -1.11
CA TYR A 19 -11.44 3.29 -0.10
C TYR A 19 -12.04 3.23 1.31
N LYS A 20 -11.47 2.39 2.17
CA LYS A 20 -11.83 2.26 3.58
C LYS A 20 -10.58 2.30 4.45
N GLU A 21 -10.50 3.30 5.33
CA GLU A 21 -9.46 3.38 6.36
C GLU A 21 -9.66 2.29 7.40
N LEU A 22 -8.55 1.87 8.00
CA LEU A 22 -8.54 0.91 9.09
C LEU A 22 -7.76 1.49 10.26
N ASP A 23 -8.47 1.69 11.37
CA ASP A 23 -7.87 2.21 12.60
C ASP A 23 -7.35 1.08 13.51
N GLU A 24 -7.66 -0.17 13.19
CA GLU A 24 -7.37 -1.33 14.01
C GLU A 24 -6.77 -2.50 13.20
N ALA A 25 -5.99 -3.32 13.88
CA ALA A 25 -5.41 -4.53 13.32
C ALA A 25 -6.51 -5.52 12.91
N VAL A 26 -6.44 -6.02 11.67
CA VAL A 26 -7.41 -6.98 11.15
C VAL A 26 -6.85 -8.40 11.30
N ARG A 27 -7.70 -9.32 11.74
CA ARG A 27 -7.33 -10.74 11.86
C ARG A 27 -7.41 -11.43 10.50
N GLY A 28 -6.32 -12.05 10.08
CA GLY A 28 -6.24 -12.89 8.89
C GLY A 28 -6.71 -14.33 9.13
N ASN A 29 -6.72 -15.12 8.07
CA ASN A 29 -7.20 -16.51 8.09
C ASN A 29 -6.37 -17.41 9.01
N SER A 30 -5.07 -17.11 9.17
CA SER A 30 -4.16 -17.79 10.11
C SER A 30 -4.41 -17.43 11.59
N GLY A 31 -5.27 -16.44 11.86
CA GLY A 31 -5.43 -15.85 13.19
C GLY A 31 -4.42 -14.75 13.53
N HIS A 32 -3.41 -14.51 12.69
CA HIS A 32 -2.47 -13.41 12.84
C HIS A 32 -3.18 -12.06 12.66
N LYS A 33 -2.71 -11.03 13.39
CA LYS A 33 -3.22 -9.68 13.29
C LYS A 33 -2.32 -8.84 12.39
N TRP A 34 -2.90 -8.21 11.37
CA TRP A 34 -2.18 -7.39 10.41
C TRP A 34 -2.64 -5.94 10.49
N ASN A 35 -1.67 -5.02 10.45
CA ASN A 35 -1.93 -3.59 10.43
C ASN A 35 -1.88 -3.09 8.98
N PHE A 36 -3.05 -2.72 8.46
CA PHE A 36 -3.21 -2.05 7.19
C PHE A 36 -3.54 -0.59 7.47
N ASP A 37 -3.04 0.33 6.65
CA ASP A 37 -3.42 1.73 6.74
C ASP A 37 -4.81 1.94 6.11
N ALA A 38 -5.13 1.18 5.06
CA ALA A 38 -6.46 1.14 4.45
C ALA A 38 -6.66 -0.12 3.59
N ILE A 39 -7.88 -0.32 3.11
CA ILE A 39 -8.24 -1.28 2.06
C ILE A 39 -8.90 -0.52 0.91
N VAL A 40 -8.58 -0.91 -0.33
CA VAL A 40 -9.32 -0.48 -1.52
C VAL A 40 -10.00 -1.67 -2.19
N ARG A 41 -11.16 -1.41 -2.79
CA ARG A 41 -11.86 -2.37 -3.64
C ARG A 41 -11.97 -1.85 -5.08
N HIS A 42 -11.70 -2.74 -6.04
CA HIS A 42 -11.79 -2.48 -7.47
C HIS A 42 -12.24 -3.76 -8.19
N ASN A 43 -13.34 -3.71 -8.95
CA ASN A 43 -13.89 -4.87 -9.69
C ASN A 43 -14.02 -6.14 -8.81
N ASP A 44 -14.63 -6.00 -7.63
CA ASP A 44 -14.77 -7.04 -6.61
C ASP A 44 -13.49 -7.56 -5.96
N GLU A 45 -12.31 -7.15 -6.41
CA GLU A 45 -11.01 -7.46 -5.81
C GLU A 45 -10.67 -6.50 -4.68
N ARG A 46 -9.98 -7.01 -3.65
CA ARG A 46 -9.53 -6.24 -2.48
C ARG A 46 -8.02 -6.14 -2.47
N PHE A 47 -7.52 -4.94 -2.17
CA PHE A 47 -6.10 -4.67 -2.04
C PHE A 47 -5.81 -3.94 -0.73
N GLY A 48 -4.77 -4.38 -0.03
CA GLY A 48 -4.30 -3.70 1.18
C GLY A 48 -3.43 -2.49 0.83
N ILE A 49 -3.65 -1.36 1.51
CA ILE A 49 -2.82 -0.16 1.38
C ILE A 49 -1.92 -0.05 2.60
N PHE A 50 -0.64 0.21 2.34
CA PHE A 50 0.39 0.40 3.35
C PHE A 50 1.14 1.70 3.09
N ILE A 51 1.14 2.59 4.07
CA ILE A 51 1.78 3.90 4.00
C ILE A 51 3.00 3.88 4.92
N LYS A 52 4.15 4.22 4.37
CA LYS A 52 5.43 4.24 5.08
C LYS A 52 6.14 5.56 4.76
N ASP A 53 5.75 6.61 5.49
CA ASP A 53 6.33 7.95 5.36
C ASP A 53 7.69 8.03 6.08
N TRP A 54 8.62 7.20 5.63
CA TRP A 54 9.96 7.12 6.19
C TRP A 54 10.93 7.97 5.38
N ASN A 55 11.90 8.58 6.05
CA ASN A 55 12.99 9.32 5.40
C ASN A 55 14.17 8.41 4.99
N ARG A 56 13.93 7.10 4.86
CA ARG A 56 14.94 6.08 4.48
C ARG A 56 14.39 5.13 3.44
N SER A 57 15.29 4.47 2.73
CA SER A 57 14.94 3.48 1.71
C SER A 57 14.22 2.26 2.32
N ILE A 58 13.06 1.93 1.78
CA ILE A 58 12.27 0.76 2.14
C ILE A 58 12.83 -0.47 1.41
N GLY A 59 13.16 -1.51 2.17
CA GLY A 59 13.74 -2.76 1.66
C GLY A 59 12.74 -3.88 1.42
N VAL A 60 13.23 -4.98 0.84
CA VAL A 60 12.46 -6.18 0.46
C VAL A 60 11.66 -6.76 1.62
N ASN A 61 12.18 -6.70 2.84
CA ASN A 61 11.51 -7.26 4.03
C ASN A 61 10.13 -6.64 4.26
N GLN A 62 9.96 -5.34 4.02
CA GLN A 62 8.66 -4.68 4.16
C GLN A 62 7.67 -5.16 3.08
N VAL A 63 8.15 -5.30 1.85
CA VAL A 63 7.35 -5.79 0.73
C VAL A 63 6.90 -7.24 0.97
N ARG A 64 7.79 -8.08 1.54
CA ARG A 64 7.48 -9.47 1.91
C ARG A 64 6.46 -9.56 3.05
N LEU A 65 6.52 -8.67 4.03
CA LEU A 65 5.50 -8.63 5.09
C LEU A 65 4.12 -8.29 4.51
N ILE A 66 4.07 -7.35 3.57
CA ILE A 66 2.83 -6.97 2.87
C ILE A 66 2.29 -8.13 2.03
N GLU A 67 3.13 -8.79 1.26
CA GLU A 67 2.76 -10.00 0.50
C GLU A 67 2.10 -11.03 1.42
N LYS A 68 2.73 -11.35 2.56
CA LYS A 68 2.20 -12.29 3.55
C LYS A 68 0.85 -11.83 4.12
N ALA A 69 0.73 -10.55 4.48
CA ALA A 69 -0.51 -9.98 4.98
C ALA A 69 -1.65 -10.10 3.96
N CYS A 70 -1.38 -9.80 2.70
CA CYS A 70 -2.39 -9.87 1.64
C CYS A 70 -2.84 -11.31 1.39
N ILE A 71 -1.90 -12.26 1.34
CA ILE A 71 -2.20 -13.69 1.19
C ILE A 71 -3.07 -14.19 2.37
N ASP A 72 -2.69 -13.84 3.60
CA ASP A 72 -3.41 -14.29 4.80
C ASP A 72 -4.83 -13.68 4.90
N MET A 73 -5.04 -12.51 4.31
CA MET A 73 -6.36 -11.86 4.20
C MET A 73 -7.19 -12.30 2.99
N GLY A 74 -6.61 -13.11 2.09
CA GLY A 74 -7.25 -13.46 0.80
C GLY A 74 -7.44 -12.25 -0.12
N PHE A 75 -6.52 -11.29 -0.09
CA PHE A 75 -6.47 -10.13 -0.97
C PHE A 75 -5.68 -10.47 -2.24
N GLN A 76 -6.06 -9.85 -3.36
CA GLN A 76 -5.41 -10.05 -4.65
C GLN A 76 -4.01 -9.44 -4.70
N GLY A 77 -3.72 -8.50 -3.80
CA GLY A 77 -2.40 -7.92 -3.65
C GLY A 77 -2.40 -6.75 -2.66
N GLY A 78 -1.32 -5.99 -2.70
CA GLY A 78 -1.16 -4.81 -1.85
C GLY A 78 -0.47 -3.67 -2.57
N VAL A 79 -0.66 -2.47 -2.06
CA VAL A 79 0.03 -1.25 -2.50
C VAL A 79 0.83 -0.72 -1.33
N ILE A 80 2.14 -0.61 -1.49
CA ILE A 80 2.99 0.12 -0.54
C ILE A 80 3.33 1.49 -1.10
N VAL A 81 3.04 2.52 -0.31
CA VAL A 81 3.34 3.92 -0.61
C VAL A 81 4.42 4.42 0.33
N GLY A 82 5.47 5.02 -0.21
CA GLY A 82 6.57 5.57 0.58
C GLY A 82 7.39 6.59 -0.18
N ASN A 83 8.43 7.13 0.46
CA ASN A 83 9.29 8.13 -0.19
C ASN A 83 10.36 7.48 -1.08
N MET A 84 11.01 6.43 -0.59
CA MET A 84 12.17 5.80 -1.23
C MET A 84 12.10 4.27 -1.10
N PHE A 85 12.49 3.55 -2.15
CA PHE A 85 12.54 2.09 -2.18
C PHE A 85 13.84 1.60 -2.81
N SER A 86 14.38 0.51 -2.30
CA SER A 86 15.53 -0.14 -2.94
C SER A 86 15.12 -0.77 -4.28
N SER A 87 16.08 -0.91 -5.20
CA SER A 87 15.88 -1.62 -6.47
C SER A 87 15.35 -3.04 -6.26
N HIS A 88 15.92 -3.75 -5.28
CA HIS A 88 15.50 -5.08 -4.88
C HIS A 88 14.05 -5.11 -4.39
N ALA A 89 13.62 -4.11 -3.61
CA ALA A 89 12.24 -4.01 -3.16
C ALA A 89 11.28 -3.84 -4.34
N LYS A 90 11.60 -2.95 -5.29
CA LYS A 90 10.81 -2.73 -6.52
C LYS A 90 10.67 -4.01 -7.35
N ASN A 91 11.78 -4.71 -7.59
CA ASN A 91 11.79 -5.94 -8.36
C ASN A 91 10.98 -7.04 -7.67
N TYR A 92 11.17 -7.20 -6.35
CA TYR A 92 10.42 -8.18 -5.57
C TYR A 92 8.92 -7.89 -5.57
N GLY A 93 8.51 -6.64 -5.34
CA GLY A 93 7.11 -6.25 -5.32
C GLY A 93 6.39 -6.55 -6.64
N LYS A 94 7.01 -6.16 -7.77
CA LYS A 94 6.48 -6.47 -9.11
C LYS A 94 6.28 -7.97 -9.32
N ALA A 95 7.21 -8.81 -8.86
CA ALA A 95 7.11 -10.26 -9.00
C ALA A 95 6.05 -10.91 -8.09
N LYS A 96 5.62 -10.21 -7.03
CA LYS A 96 4.75 -10.76 -5.97
C LYS A 96 3.37 -10.10 -5.88
N GLY A 97 2.97 -9.31 -6.88
CA GLY A 97 1.68 -8.62 -6.86
C GLY A 97 1.59 -7.51 -5.80
N VAL A 98 2.74 -6.97 -5.36
CA VAL A 98 2.80 -5.81 -4.46
C VAL A 98 3.23 -4.59 -5.26
N GLN A 99 2.29 -3.68 -5.48
CA GLN A 99 2.55 -2.44 -6.19
C GLN A 99 3.33 -1.47 -5.29
N ILE A 100 4.44 -0.97 -5.81
CA ILE A 100 5.24 0.07 -5.15
C ILE A 100 4.88 1.42 -5.75
N VAL A 101 4.53 2.38 -4.89
CA VAL A 101 4.23 3.75 -5.29
C VAL A 101 5.08 4.70 -4.47
N THR A 102 5.86 5.54 -5.14
CA THR A 102 6.57 6.63 -4.48
C THR A 102 5.67 7.85 -4.31
N ARG A 103 5.95 8.68 -3.30
CA ARG A 103 5.32 9.99 -3.13
C ARG A 103 5.36 10.81 -4.43
N SER A 104 6.49 10.83 -5.13
CA SER A 104 6.66 11.56 -6.39
C SER A 104 5.73 11.03 -7.49
N GLU A 105 5.64 9.71 -7.65
CA GLU A 105 4.70 9.09 -8.60
C GLU A 105 3.24 9.39 -8.25
N LEU A 106 2.90 9.39 -6.95
CA LEU A 106 1.55 9.70 -6.48
C LEU A 106 1.16 11.15 -6.79
N ILE A 107 2.06 12.10 -6.53
CA ILE A 107 1.87 13.52 -6.86
C ILE A 107 1.70 13.68 -8.37
N MET A 108 2.55 13.02 -9.17
CA MET A 108 2.45 13.06 -10.62
C MET A 108 1.10 12.52 -11.11
N LYS A 109 0.69 11.33 -10.65
CA LYS A 109 -0.60 10.71 -11.02
C LYS A 109 -1.81 11.53 -10.58
N SER A 110 -1.71 12.24 -9.46
CA SER A 110 -2.79 13.09 -8.93
C SER A 110 -3.00 14.38 -9.72
N ARG A 111 -2.00 14.82 -10.51
CA ARG A 111 -2.10 16.02 -11.36
C ARG A 111 -2.83 15.75 -12.67
N PHE A 112 -2.80 14.51 -13.16
CA PHE A 112 -3.33 14.11 -14.47
C PHE A 112 -4.60 13.26 -14.40
N SER A 113 -5.17 13.05 -13.21
CA SER A 113 -6.46 12.38 -13.01
C SER A 113 -7.49 13.38 -12.55
#